data_AF-A0A934ZGH2-F1
#
_entry.id   AF-A0A934ZGH2-F1
#
_cell.length_a   1.000
_cell.length_b   1.000
_cell.length_c   1.000
_cell.angle_alpha   90.00
_cell.angle_beta   90.00
_cell.angle_gamma   90.00
#
_symmetry.space_group_name_H-M   'P 1'
#
loop_
_entity.id
_entity.type
_entity.pdbx_description
1 polymer ?
#
loop_
_entity_poly.entity_id
_entity_poly.type
_entity_poly.pdbx_seq_one_letter_code
_entity_poly.pdbx_strand_id
1 'polypeptide(L)'
;MPSPVRPSSWSLVMPFVCALAGCETQPTHEVLTLTELTPRQVEPGDRLVLHTNGLPPVADIRRVTVRLAARLARPGMARCESTVTAVITDPPEGTTVTDALSGQPREATYGEVAAHALRIEGASRLEFALTDSLVRSLSRCAGESASEPLASHATLSFLGDRGGVSVQVETLQGTVLSSARALRGPIVDLHLSQGRGLDVTRAALSRAERALSGVGVRLAPVLPPEGGLQVERVDPGSAADEAGVADGDVLVRLDGVSLTAIDDFRPSPGRDMAVLTVRRGDAVEDRPLRVSHLDPKVSWDMVLAAVMVLLAGALLWSSRQRVPRVLRRAARAIGMWREDLPEPVVAAPWSAAQHRLGWMALGTTALAVPFGSGIFLVDPDVLAATLALVVGGAALATTRHSGVRAKVGVAAREMMRGLPLVVGAGAAVAAAGSLGFQGVAASQGALPWQWNLFRDPLLLGVGAYAVAWVLAGFESGPRPSLPLHLAERLLTWSRSVLLALLLLGAWRLPAVGAGVQASSVGLQMLGVGVLLAKAWALHAAARRVRRLTRRPRAEFLTRVAWIAALPAATLALAAYTALALAGSRLPWAARDAAGSLVAWATFGWCALSAGAWAFARWGARRPAVDYHAA
;
A
#
# COMPACT_ATOMS: atom_id res chain seq x y z
N MET A 1 -18.52 -64.94 -31.16
CA MET A 1 -18.45 -65.86 -30.01
C MET A 1 -19.45 -65.42 -28.96
N PRO A 2 -20.62 -66.08 -28.86
CA PRO A 2 -21.53 -65.93 -27.73
C PRO A 2 -21.38 -67.11 -26.76
N SER A 3 -21.42 -66.85 -25.45
CA SER A 3 -21.56 -67.88 -24.43
C SER A 3 -23.03 -67.96 -23.96
N PRO A 4 -23.56 -69.18 -23.67
CA PRO A 4 -24.95 -69.40 -23.32
C PRO A 4 -25.13 -69.67 -21.83
N VAL A 5 -26.25 -69.27 -21.21
CA VAL A 5 -26.81 -69.98 -20.05
C VAL A 5 -28.34 -69.96 -20.10
N ARG A 6 -28.88 -71.15 -19.79
CA ARG A 6 -30.24 -71.67 -19.92
C ARG A 6 -31.30 -71.08 -18.96
N PRO A 7 -32.59 -71.35 -19.24
CA PRO A 7 -33.74 -70.93 -18.44
C PRO A 7 -34.07 -71.95 -17.34
N SER A 8 -34.75 -71.50 -16.29
CA SER A 8 -35.62 -72.37 -15.48
C SER A 8 -36.82 -71.59 -14.97
N SER A 9 -37.97 -71.95 -15.55
CA SER A 9 -39.31 -71.91 -15.00
C SER A 9 -39.38 -72.08 -13.48
N TRP A 10 -40.30 -71.36 -12.83
CA TRP A 10 -41.35 -71.97 -12.00
C TRP A 10 -42.54 -71.02 -11.86
N SER A 11 -43.71 -71.62 -11.95
CA SER A 11 -45.01 -71.01 -12.14
C SER A 11 -45.64 -70.57 -10.81
N LEU A 12 -46.32 -69.42 -10.87
CA LEU A 12 -47.67 -69.16 -10.33
C LEU A 12 -48.22 -70.09 -9.25
N VAL A 13 -48.42 -69.56 -8.04
CA VAL A 13 -49.63 -69.75 -7.21
C VAL A 13 -49.92 -68.45 -6.43
N MET A 14 -51.03 -67.80 -6.76
CA MET A 14 -51.74 -66.72 -6.03
C MET A 14 -52.46 -67.32 -4.78
N PRO A 15 -53.21 -66.61 -3.88
CA PRO A 15 -53.42 -65.17 -3.63
C PRO A 15 -53.47 -64.79 -2.11
N PHE A 16 -53.89 -63.55 -1.81
CA PHE A 16 -54.74 -63.19 -0.65
C PHE A 16 -54.12 -63.14 0.77
N VAL A 17 -53.53 -61.99 1.15
CA VAL A 17 -53.67 -61.39 2.49
C VAL A 17 -53.61 -59.86 2.35
N CYS A 18 -54.74 -59.24 2.03
CA CYS A 18 -54.98 -57.83 2.33
C CYS A 18 -55.67 -57.74 3.69
N ALA A 19 -55.35 -56.67 4.44
CA ALA A 19 -55.95 -56.23 5.69
C ALA A 19 -55.35 -56.78 6.99
N LEU A 20 -54.14 -56.32 7.36
CA LEU A 20 -53.83 -55.94 8.75
C LEU A 20 -52.80 -54.79 8.78
N ALA A 21 -53.29 -53.61 9.15
CA ALA A 21 -52.62 -52.56 9.94
C ALA A 21 -51.12 -52.30 9.69
N GLY A 22 -50.82 -51.51 8.66
CA GLY A 22 -49.63 -50.67 8.62
C GLY A 22 -50.06 -49.21 8.48
N CYS A 23 -50.46 -48.59 9.59
CA CYS A 23 -50.47 -47.13 9.66
C CYS A 23 -49.00 -46.68 9.63
N GLU A 24 -48.44 -46.59 8.42
CA GLU A 24 -47.20 -45.87 8.18
C GLU A 24 -47.53 -44.40 8.39
N THR A 25 -47.39 -43.94 9.63
CA THR A 25 -47.39 -42.52 9.96
C THR A 25 -46.24 -41.92 9.15
N GLN A 26 -46.56 -41.33 8.00
CA GLN A 26 -45.62 -40.45 7.31
C GLN A 26 -45.14 -39.46 8.37
N PRO A 27 -43.84 -39.48 8.74
CA PRO A 27 -43.33 -38.43 9.60
C PRO A 27 -43.54 -37.14 8.82
N THR A 28 -44.50 -36.33 9.24
CA THR A 28 -44.58 -34.94 8.87
C THR A 28 -43.36 -34.29 9.47
N HIS A 29 -42.20 -34.48 8.84
CA HIS A 29 -41.00 -33.73 9.15
C HIS A 29 -41.40 -32.29 8.96
N GLU A 30 -41.48 -31.55 10.06
CA GLU A 30 -41.75 -30.14 10.04
C GLU A 30 -40.55 -29.49 9.34
N VAL A 31 -40.73 -29.23 8.04
CA VAL A 31 -39.66 -28.80 7.17
C VAL A 31 -39.40 -27.33 7.46
N LEU A 32 -38.22 -27.03 7.99
CA LEU A 32 -37.72 -25.67 8.05
C LEU A 32 -37.62 -25.12 6.62
N THR A 33 -38.34 -24.03 6.34
CA THR A 33 -38.29 -23.37 5.03
C THR A 33 -37.65 -22.00 5.18
N LEU A 34 -36.79 -21.63 4.24
CA LEU A 34 -36.14 -20.31 4.19
C LEU A 34 -36.77 -19.52 3.05
N THR A 35 -37.28 -18.33 3.36
CA THR A 35 -38.05 -17.52 2.40
C THR A 35 -37.25 -16.35 1.84
N GLU A 36 -36.52 -15.62 2.69
CA GLU A 36 -35.84 -14.39 2.28
C GLU A 36 -34.62 -14.08 3.16
N LEU A 37 -33.63 -13.37 2.59
CA LEU A 37 -32.47 -12.82 3.28
C LEU A 37 -32.42 -11.30 3.09
N THR A 38 -32.46 -10.52 4.17
CA THR A 38 -32.46 -9.05 4.17
C THR A 38 -31.46 -8.48 5.18
N PRO A 39 -30.89 -7.27 4.99
CA PRO A 39 -30.92 -6.47 3.76
C PRO A 39 -29.93 -7.00 2.70
N ARG A 40 -30.04 -6.50 1.46
CA ARG A 40 -29.15 -6.88 0.35
C ARG A 40 -27.84 -6.09 0.31
N GLN A 41 -27.75 -4.96 0.97
CA GLN A 41 -26.53 -4.17 1.14
C GLN A 41 -26.19 -4.15 2.62
N VAL A 42 -24.95 -4.48 2.95
CA VAL A 42 -24.51 -4.64 4.33
C VAL A 42 -23.08 -4.17 4.52
N GLU A 43 -22.82 -3.58 5.68
CA GLU A 43 -21.51 -3.19 6.20
C GLU A 43 -21.09 -4.08 7.39
N PRO A 44 -19.79 -4.12 7.74
CA PRO A 44 -19.34 -4.70 9.00
C PRO A 44 -20.11 -4.11 10.19
N GLY A 45 -20.72 -5.00 10.98
CA GLY A 45 -21.57 -4.63 12.12
C GLY A 45 -23.06 -4.66 11.83
N ASP A 46 -23.47 -4.66 10.56
CA ASP A 46 -24.88 -4.81 10.19
C ASP A 46 -25.42 -6.21 10.52
N ARG A 47 -26.75 -6.32 10.58
CA ARG A 47 -27.43 -7.57 10.85
C ARG A 47 -28.06 -8.11 9.58
N LEU A 48 -27.80 -9.38 9.28
CA LEU A 48 -28.54 -10.13 8.29
C LEU A 48 -29.70 -10.84 8.97
N VAL A 49 -30.89 -10.71 8.37
CA VAL A 49 -32.15 -11.32 8.79
C VAL A 49 -32.54 -12.35 7.76
N LEU A 50 -32.68 -13.59 8.22
CA LEU A 50 -33.18 -14.72 7.47
C LEU A 50 -34.61 -15.00 7.90
N HIS A 51 -35.54 -14.83 6.96
CA HIS A 51 -36.94 -15.17 7.15
C HIS A 51 -37.11 -16.68 6.96
N THR A 52 -37.75 -17.31 7.93
CA THR A 52 -37.94 -18.76 7.98
C THR A 52 -39.41 -19.10 8.27
N ASN A 53 -39.81 -20.36 8.11
CA ASN A 53 -40.99 -20.92 8.75
C ASN A 53 -40.64 -22.26 9.37
N GLY A 54 -41.19 -22.55 10.55
CA GLY A 54 -41.00 -23.82 11.26
C GLY A 54 -39.76 -23.87 12.15
N LEU A 55 -39.31 -22.72 12.69
CA LEU A 55 -38.32 -22.77 13.79
C LEU A 55 -39.00 -23.24 15.08
N PRO A 56 -38.39 -24.19 15.82
CA PRO A 56 -38.92 -24.64 17.10
C PRO A 56 -38.80 -23.53 18.16
N PRO A 57 -39.53 -23.63 19.28
CA PRO A 57 -39.37 -22.73 20.42
C PRO A 57 -37.93 -22.68 20.90
N VAL A 58 -37.44 -21.50 21.27
CA VAL A 58 -36.05 -21.27 21.72
C VAL A 58 -35.63 -22.21 22.86
N ALA A 59 -36.58 -22.57 23.75
CA ALA A 59 -36.34 -23.49 24.85
C ALA A 59 -36.00 -24.92 24.41
N ASP A 60 -36.41 -25.33 23.20
CA ASP A 60 -36.19 -26.68 22.67
C ASP A 60 -34.93 -26.77 21.80
N ILE A 61 -34.22 -25.65 21.60
CA ILE A 61 -33.05 -25.58 20.72
C ILE A 61 -31.78 -25.91 21.50
N ARG A 62 -31.08 -26.95 21.04
CA ARG A 62 -29.73 -27.26 21.50
C ARG A 62 -28.71 -26.38 20.79
N ARG A 63 -28.78 -26.31 19.46
CA ARG A 63 -27.81 -25.60 18.61
C ARG A 63 -28.44 -25.16 17.30
N VAL A 64 -28.04 -24.00 16.80
CA VAL A 64 -28.36 -23.54 15.45
C VAL A 64 -27.10 -23.28 14.66
N THR A 65 -27.06 -23.80 13.43
CA THR A 65 -25.97 -23.64 12.48
C THR A 65 -26.50 -23.00 11.21
N VAL A 66 -25.96 -21.83 10.85
CA VAL A 66 -26.21 -21.16 9.57
C VAL A 66 -24.98 -21.33 8.70
N ARG A 67 -25.17 -21.91 7.51
CA ARG A 67 -24.13 -22.04 6.49
C ARG A 67 -24.44 -21.13 5.31
N LEU A 68 -23.50 -20.24 5.02
CA LEU A 68 -23.51 -19.33 3.89
C LEU A 68 -22.54 -19.89 2.84
N ALA A 69 -23.03 -20.19 1.64
CA ALA A 69 -22.19 -20.58 0.51
C ALA A 69 -22.50 -19.70 -0.70
N ALA A 70 -21.54 -18.88 -1.14
CA ALA A 70 -21.76 -17.90 -2.20
C ALA A 70 -20.61 -17.88 -3.20
N ARG A 71 -20.89 -17.43 -4.43
CA ARG A 71 -19.84 -17.01 -5.37
C ARG A 71 -19.46 -15.58 -5.05
N LEU A 72 -18.16 -15.33 -4.87
CA LEU A 72 -17.61 -14.02 -4.57
C LEU A 72 -17.09 -13.35 -5.85
N ALA A 73 -17.54 -12.12 -6.10
CA ALA A 73 -17.01 -11.24 -7.13
C ALA A 73 -16.50 -9.93 -6.49
N ARG A 74 -15.37 -9.40 -6.98
CA ARG A 74 -14.75 -8.17 -6.46
C ARG A 74 -14.31 -7.27 -7.62
N PRO A 75 -14.45 -5.93 -7.51
CA PRO A 75 -14.04 -5.01 -8.57
C PRO A 75 -12.56 -5.17 -8.94
N GLY A 76 -12.26 -5.35 -10.23
CA GLY A 76 -10.90 -5.42 -10.75
C GLY A 76 -10.11 -6.67 -10.35
N MET A 77 -10.78 -7.71 -9.84
CA MET A 77 -10.18 -8.99 -9.52
C MET A 77 -10.81 -10.11 -10.37
N ALA A 78 -10.10 -11.22 -10.52
CA ALA A 78 -10.71 -12.42 -11.09
C ALA A 78 -11.78 -12.97 -10.14
N ARG A 79 -12.85 -13.55 -10.70
CA ARG A 79 -13.86 -14.28 -9.92
C ARG A 79 -13.21 -15.46 -9.18
N CYS A 80 -13.63 -15.72 -7.94
CA CYS A 80 -13.19 -16.93 -7.26
C CYS A 80 -13.73 -18.18 -7.98
N GLU A 81 -12.87 -19.16 -8.24
CA GLU A 81 -13.27 -20.42 -8.87
C GLU A 81 -14.15 -21.27 -7.94
N SER A 82 -13.88 -21.22 -6.63
CA SER A 82 -14.64 -21.89 -5.59
C SER A 82 -15.63 -20.96 -4.89
N THR A 83 -16.76 -21.52 -4.44
CA THR A 83 -17.67 -20.82 -3.52
C THR A 83 -16.99 -20.50 -2.21
N VAL A 84 -17.13 -19.27 -1.73
CA VAL A 84 -16.76 -18.90 -0.36
C VAL A 84 -17.79 -19.47 0.59
N THR A 85 -17.34 -20.05 1.70
CA THR A 85 -18.21 -20.64 2.70
C THR A 85 -17.93 -20.07 4.07
N ALA A 86 -18.97 -19.66 4.77
CA ALA A 86 -18.91 -19.32 6.18
C ALA A 86 -19.96 -20.13 6.94
N VAL A 87 -19.59 -20.55 8.15
CA VAL A 87 -20.47 -21.28 9.06
C VAL A 87 -20.53 -20.52 10.37
N ILE A 88 -21.74 -20.26 10.83
CA ILE A 88 -22.01 -19.61 12.11
C ILE A 88 -22.78 -20.63 12.94
N THR A 89 -22.23 -20.97 14.10
CA THR A 89 -22.84 -21.94 15.03
C THR A 89 -23.09 -21.24 16.35
N ASP A 90 -24.30 -21.39 16.89
CA ASP A 90 -24.71 -20.82 18.16
C ASP A 90 -25.45 -21.87 19.03
N PRO A 91 -24.95 -22.20 20.23
CA PRO A 91 -23.68 -21.73 20.80
C PRO A 91 -22.47 -22.29 20.03
N PRO A 92 -21.31 -21.58 20.03
CA PRO A 92 -20.09 -22.06 19.38
C PRO A 92 -19.70 -23.47 19.84
N GLU A 93 -19.15 -24.27 18.94
CA GLU A 93 -18.71 -25.63 19.27
C GLU A 93 -17.70 -25.61 20.44
N GLY A 94 -17.90 -26.52 21.40
CA GLY A 94 -17.08 -26.59 22.61
C GLY A 94 -17.46 -25.61 23.73
N THR A 95 -18.51 -24.79 23.55
CA THR A 95 -19.05 -23.99 24.66
C THR A 95 -19.66 -24.92 25.71
N THR A 96 -19.20 -24.83 26.96
CA THR A 96 -19.70 -25.64 28.07
C THR A 96 -20.32 -24.78 29.16
N VAL A 97 -21.34 -25.33 29.82
CA VAL A 97 -22.00 -24.78 31.01
C VAL A 97 -21.89 -25.82 32.13
N THR A 98 -21.62 -25.37 33.34
CA THR A 98 -21.59 -26.26 34.52
C THR A 98 -23.01 -26.58 34.94
N ASP A 99 -23.36 -27.86 34.99
CA ASP A 99 -24.64 -28.31 35.51
C ASP A 99 -24.73 -28.03 37.02
N ALA A 100 -25.76 -27.30 37.45
CA ALA A 100 -25.93 -26.87 38.83
C ALA A 100 -26.14 -28.05 39.80
N LEU A 101 -26.64 -29.20 39.32
CA LEU A 101 -26.90 -30.37 40.17
C LEU A 101 -25.67 -31.27 40.28
N SER A 102 -25.01 -31.57 39.16
CA SER A 102 -23.88 -32.52 39.13
C SER A 102 -22.51 -31.86 39.30
N GLY A 103 -22.41 -30.54 39.10
CA GLY A 103 -21.14 -29.81 39.07
C GLY A 103 -20.23 -30.17 37.89
N GLN A 104 -20.71 -31.01 36.96
CA GLN A 104 -19.93 -31.42 35.78
C GLN A 104 -20.12 -30.43 34.62
N PRO A 105 -19.08 -30.17 33.82
CA PRO A 105 -19.23 -29.41 32.59
C PRO A 105 -20.03 -30.23 31.57
N ARG A 106 -21.06 -29.62 31.00
CA ARG A 106 -21.80 -30.17 29.86
C ARG A 106 -21.81 -29.15 28.72
N GLU A 107 -22.12 -29.61 27.53
CA GLU A 107 -22.26 -28.71 26.38
C GLU A 107 -23.42 -27.73 26.62
N ALA A 108 -23.18 -26.46 26.31
CA ALA A 108 -24.18 -25.41 26.45
C ALA A 108 -25.32 -25.62 25.46
N THR A 109 -26.54 -25.38 25.90
CA THR A 109 -27.71 -25.30 25.00
C THR A 109 -27.95 -23.84 24.61
N TYR A 110 -28.69 -23.60 23.53
CA TYR A 110 -28.98 -22.25 23.09
C TYR A 110 -29.68 -21.44 24.20
N GLY A 111 -30.63 -22.01 24.94
CA GLY A 111 -31.34 -21.29 26.01
C GLY A 111 -30.49 -20.89 27.24
N GLU A 112 -29.29 -21.44 27.39
CA GLU A 112 -28.43 -21.24 28.58
C GLU A 112 -27.36 -20.17 28.42
N VAL A 113 -27.05 -19.79 27.17
CA VAL A 113 -25.98 -18.83 26.88
C VAL A 113 -26.54 -17.42 26.85
N ALA A 114 -25.89 -16.48 27.55
CA ALA A 114 -26.37 -15.09 27.60
C ALA A 114 -26.04 -14.27 26.34
N ALA A 115 -25.04 -14.70 25.56
CA ALA A 115 -24.55 -14.00 24.37
C ALA A 115 -24.72 -14.87 23.13
N HIS A 116 -25.62 -14.46 22.25
CA HIS A 116 -25.94 -15.16 21.00
C HIS A 116 -25.27 -14.50 19.80
N ALA A 117 -24.67 -15.32 18.94
CA ALA A 117 -24.25 -14.92 17.60
C ALA A 117 -25.44 -14.92 16.62
N LEU A 118 -26.42 -15.79 16.86
CA LEU A 118 -27.66 -15.94 16.11
C LEU A 118 -28.84 -15.60 17.03
N ARG A 119 -29.60 -14.55 16.73
CA ARG A 119 -30.82 -14.21 17.49
C ARG A 119 -32.04 -14.79 16.80
N ILE A 120 -32.84 -15.56 17.53
CA ILE A 120 -34.09 -16.13 17.03
C ILE A 120 -35.26 -15.31 17.58
N GLU A 121 -36.14 -14.83 16.71
CA GLU A 121 -37.35 -14.10 17.08
C GLU A 121 -38.58 -14.86 16.57
N GLY A 122 -39.24 -15.58 17.49
CA GLY A 122 -40.39 -16.42 17.17
C GLY A 122 -40.03 -17.59 16.25
N ALA A 123 -41.01 -18.05 15.46
CA ALA A 123 -40.87 -19.20 14.58
C ALA A 123 -40.38 -18.86 13.16
N SER A 124 -40.19 -17.56 12.85
CA SER A 124 -40.08 -17.08 11.48
C SER A 124 -38.92 -16.14 11.17
N ARG A 125 -38.07 -15.85 12.16
CA ARG A 125 -37.00 -14.85 12.00
C ARG A 125 -35.74 -15.28 12.72
N LEU A 126 -34.64 -15.31 11.99
CA LEU A 126 -33.30 -15.58 12.50
C LEU A 126 -32.38 -14.45 12.07
N GLU A 127 -31.70 -13.81 13.01
CA GLU A 127 -30.80 -12.69 12.75
C GLU A 127 -29.37 -13.01 13.16
N PHE A 128 -28.38 -12.47 12.47
CA PHE A 128 -26.99 -12.55 12.90
C PHE A 128 -26.19 -11.33 12.47
N ALA A 129 -25.23 -10.92 13.31
CA ALA A 129 -24.37 -9.79 13.01
C ALA A 129 -23.22 -10.18 12.08
N LEU A 130 -22.95 -9.35 11.08
CA LEU A 130 -21.80 -9.44 10.19
C LEU A 130 -20.55 -8.92 10.90
N THR A 131 -19.95 -9.79 11.71
CA THR A 131 -18.69 -9.48 12.40
C THR A 131 -17.55 -9.26 11.41
N ASP A 132 -16.52 -8.51 11.80
CA ASP A 132 -15.33 -8.29 10.95
C ASP A 132 -14.66 -9.60 10.50
N SER A 133 -14.72 -10.67 11.31
CA SER A 133 -14.16 -11.98 10.94
C SER A 133 -15.02 -12.67 9.89
N LEU A 134 -16.35 -12.62 10.01
CA LEU A 134 -17.29 -13.17 9.04
C LEU A 134 -17.24 -12.41 7.71
N VAL A 135 -17.18 -11.08 7.76
CA VAL A 135 -17.02 -10.26 6.57
C VAL A 135 -15.69 -10.57 5.88
N ARG A 136 -14.58 -10.71 6.62
CA ARG A 136 -13.28 -11.11 6.06
C ARG A 136 -13.28 -12.51 5.45
N SER A 137 -13.99 -13.48 6.03
CA SER A 137 -14.09 -14.83 5.46
C SER A 137 -14.95 -14.87 4.21
N LEU A 138 -16.00 -14.05 4.13
CA LEU A 138 -16.87 -13.95 2.96
C LEU A 138 -16.28 -13.11 1.82
N SER A 139 -15.32 -12.22 2.09
CA SER A 139 -14.74 -11.29 1.10
C SER A 139 -13.38 -11.73 0.51
N ARG A 140 -12.95 -12.97 0.78
CA ARG A 140 -11.68 -13.54 0.28
C ARG A 140 -11.91 -14.86 -0.45
N CYS A 141 -11.15 -15.08 -1.51
CA CYS A 141 -11.15 -16.39 -2.16
C CYS A 141 -10.42 -17.42 -1.28
N ALA A 142 -10.75 -18.71 -1.45
CA ALA A 142 -10.00 -19.78 -0.80
C ALA A 142 -8.52 -19.75 -1.25
N GLY A 143 -7.60 -19.78 -0.29
CA GLY A 143 -6.15 -19.74 -0.53
C GLY A 143 -5.53 -18.34 -0.61
N GLU A 144 -6.33 -17.27 -0.57
CA GLU A 144 -5.84 -15.89 -0.55
C GLU A 144 -5.17 -15.54 0.80
N SER A 145 -3.99 -14.91 0.75
CA SER A 145 -3.24 -14.55 1.96
C SER A 145 -3.96 -13.49 2.78
N ALA A 146 -3.84 -13.58 4.11
CA ALA A 146 -4.40 -12.58 5.00
C ALA A 146 -3.80 -11.17 4.83
N SER A 147 -2.65 -11.06 4.16
CA SER A 147 -1.94 -9.81 3.87
C SER A 147 -2.45 -9.09 2.62
N GLU A 148 -3.26 -9.72 1.77
CA GLU A 148 -3.77 -9.05 0.57
C GLU A 148 -4.82 -7.98 0.93
N PRO A 149 -4.78 -6.81 0.26
CA PRO A 149 -5.71 -5.73 0.52
C PRO A 149 -7.12 -6.16 0.14
N LEU A 150 -8.02 -6.18 1.13
CA LEU A 150 -9.45 -6.39 0.92
C LEU A 150 -10.00 -5.36 -0.08
N ALA A 151 -10.85 -5.79 -1.02
CA ALA A 151 -11.55 -4.88 -1.94
C ALA A 151 -12.41 -3.86 -1.16
N SER A 152 -12.79 -2.74 -1.78
CA SER A 152 -13.72 -1.78 -1.14
C SER A 152 -15.15 -2.31 -1.12
N HIS A 153 -15.47 -3.17 -2.08
CA HIS A 153 -16.78 -3.75 -2.29
C HIS A 153 -16.63 -5.21 -2.72
N ALA A 154 -17.55 -6.06 -2.30
CA ALA A 154 -17.60 -7.47 -2.66
C ALA A 154 -19.06 -7.92 -2.82
N THR A 155 -19.39 -8.56 -3.94
CA THR A 155 -20.73 -9.09 -4.21
C THR A 155 -20.75 -10.60 -3.97
N LEU A 156 -21.65 -11.03 -3.10
CA LEU A 156 -21.95 -12.43 -2.80
C LEU A 156 -23.19 -12.87 -3.57
N SER A 157 -23.02 -13.82 -4.48
CA SER A 157 -24.11 -14.41 -5.25
C SER A 157 -24.42 -15.82 -4.72
N PHE A 158 -25.58 -16.00 -4.09
CA PHE A 158 -26.05 -17.30 -3.57
C PHE A 158 -26.74 -18.14 -4.68
N LEU A 159 -26.16 -18.13 -5.88
CA LEU A 159 -26.65 -18.83 -7.06
C LEU A 159 -25.80 -20.08 -7.37
N GLY A 160 -26.42 -21.08 -8.00
CA GLY A 160 -25.78 -22.32 -8.44
C GLY A 160 -25.98 -23.52 -7.51
N ASP A 161 -25.47 -24.68 -7.90
CA ASP A 161 -25.75 -25.96 -7.22
C ASP A 161 -25.14 -26.07 -5.82
N ARG A 162 -24.00 -25.41 -5.62
CA ARG A 162 -23.29 -25.33 -4.33
C ARG A 162 -23.51 -24.00 -3.60
N GLY A 163 -24.29 -23.09 -4.19
CA GLY A 163 -24.63 -21.81 -3.61
C GLY A 163 -25.93 -21.88 -2.82
N GLY A 164 -26.01 -21.12 -1.74
CA GLY A 164 -27.23 -20.95 -0.95
C GLY A 164 -26.95 -20.65 0.52
N VAL A 165 -28.01 -20.25 1.22
CA VAL A 165 -28.04 -20.17 2.68
C VAL A 165 -28.82 -21.37 3.20
N SER A 166 -28.25 -22.13 4.13
CA SER A 166 -28.94 -23.25 4.78
C SER A 166 -28.89 -23.12 6.29
N VAL A 167 -29.95 -23.57 6.96
CA VAL A 167 -30.04 -23.56 8.42
C VAL A 167 -30.26 -24.98 8.90
N GLN A 168 -29.54 -25.34 9.97
CA GLN A 168 -29.69 -26.58 10.68
C GLN A 168 -29.93 -26.26 12.16
N VAL A 169 -31.01 -26.80 12.72
CA VAL A 169 -31.38 -26.65 14.13
C VAL A 169 -31.35 -28.04 14.76
N GLU A 170 -30.50 -28.22 15.76
CA GLU A 170 -30.49 -29.41 16.60
C GLU A 170 -31.32 -29.11 17.85
N THR A 171 -32.31 -29.96 18.16
CA THR A 171 -33.15 -29.81 19.33
C THR A 171 -32.56 -30.53 20.55
N LEU A 172 -33.07 -30.22 21.75
CA LEU A 172 -32.70 -30.94 22.98
C LEU A 172 -33.02 -32.44 22.94
N GLN A 173 -33.98 -32.85 22.10
CA GLN A 173 -34.36 -34.24 21.89
C GLN A 173 -33.41 -34.98 20.94
N GLY A 174 -32.40 -34.30 20.40
CA GLY A 174 -31.47 -34.84 19.41
C GLY A 174 -32.04 -34.91 17.99
N THR A 175 -33.22 -34.32 17.74
CA THR A 175 -33.76 -34.20 16.39
C THR A 175 -33.05 -33.07 15.64
N VAL A 176 -32.67 -33.33 14.40
CA VAL A 176 -32.00 -32.35 13.54
C VAL A 176 -32.96 -31.87 12.47
N LEU A 177 -33.45 -30.64 12.62
CA LEU A 177 -34.26 -29.95 11.62
C LEU A 177 -33.32 -29.23 10.65
N SER A 178 -33.25 -29.69 9.40
CA SER A 178 -32.49 -29.01 8.35
C SER A 178 -33.44 -28.32 7.40
N SER A 179 -33.04 -27.16 6.89
CA SER A 179 -33.78 -26.52 5.80
C SER A 179 -33.87 -27.48 4.61
N ALA A 180 -35.07 -27.85 4.17
CA ALA A 180 -35.21 -28.83 3.07
C ALA A 180 -34.54 -28.37 1.77
N ARG A 181 -34.43 -27.05 1.59
CA ARG A 181 -33.72 -26.44 0.47
C ARG A 181 -32.96 -25.23 0.96
N ALA A 182 -31.71 -25.11 0.52
CA ALA A 182 -30.96 -23.88 0.71
C ALA A 182 -31.66 -22.72 -0.01
N LEU A 183 -31.73 -21.56 0.64
CA LEU A 183 -32.21 -20.32 0.02
C LEU A 183 -31.22 -19.92 -1.07
N ARG A 184 -31.66 -20.02 -2.32
CA ARG A 184 -30.89 -19.66 -3.52
C ARG A 184 -31.46 -18.42 -4.16
N GLY A 185 -30.61 -17.61 -4.79
CA GLY A 185 -31.04 -16.42 -5.51
C GLY A 185 -30.66 -15.07 -4.89
N PRO A 186 -30.59 -14.90 -3.55
CA PRO A 186 -30.14 -13.63 -2.99
C PRO A 186 -28.77 -13.22 -3.52
N ILE A 187 -28.62 -11.91 -3.71
CA ILE A 187 -27.35 -11.25 -3.96
C ILE A 187 -27.16 -10.28 -2.80
N VAL A 188 -26.02 -10.36 -2.13
CA VAL A 188 -25.66 -9.51 -1.01
C VAL A 188 -24.38 -8.76 -1.33
N ASP A 189 -24.45 -7.45 -1.28
CA ASP A 189 -23.33 -6.54 -1.52
C ASP A 189 -22.71 -6.14 -0.17
N LEU A 190 -21.44 -6.50 0.01
CA LEU A 190 -20.63 -6.20 1.18
C LEU A 190 -19.84 -4.91 0.95
N HIS A 191 -20.20 -3.85 1.67
CA HIS A 191 -19.43 -2.60 1.69
C HIS A 191 -18.40 -2.65 2.81
N LEU A 192 -17.12 -2.63 2.44
CA LEU A 192 -16.02 -2.78 3.39
C LEU A 192 -15.59 -1.38 3.86
N SER A 193 -16.21 -0.89 4.95
CA SER A 193 -16.07 0.47 5.50
C SER A 193 -14.67 0.83 6.03
N GLN A 194 -13.65 -0.01 5.80
CA GLN A 194 -12.34 0.18 6.39
C GLN A 194 -11.47 1.18 5.61
N GLY A 195 -11.55 2.45 6.01
CA GLY A 195 -10.39 3.30 6.31
C GLY A 195 -9.33 3.48 5.23
N ARG A 196 -9.67 3.32 3.96
CA ARG A 196 -8.73 3.65 2.88
C ARG A 196 -8.53 5.15 2.87
N GLY A 197 -7.26 5.57 2.86
CA GLY A 197 -6.91 6.97 2.65
C GLY A 197 -7.59 7.47 1.38
N LEU A 198 -8.10 8.70 1.41
CA LEU A 198 -8.81 9.38 0.32
C LEU A 198 -8.12 9.21 -1.06
N ASP A 199 -6.80 9.04 -1.06
CA ASP A 199 -5.98 8.84 -2.25
C ASP A 199 -6.24 7.49 -2.95
N VAL A 200 -6.45 6.40 -2.21
CA VAL A 200 -6.75 5.08 -2.80
C VAL A 200 -8.11 5.11 -3.49
N THR A 201 -9.11 5.72 -2.86
CA THR A 201 -10.46 5.88 -3.40
C THR A 201 -10.46 6.79 -4.63
N ARG A 202 -9.69 7.89 -4.61
CA ARG A 202 -9.55 8.78 -5.77
C ARG A 202 -8.86 8.08 -6.94
N ALA A 203 -7.78 7.34 -6.70
CA ALA A 203 -7.09 6.59 -7.76
C ALA A 203 -7.98 5.48 -8.36
N ALA A 204 -8.80 4.85 -7.52
CA ALA A 204 -9.84 3.91 -7.89
C ALA A 204 -10.90 4.53 -8.81
N LEU A 205 -11.48 5.66 -8.40
CA LEU A 205 -12.46 6.42 -9.17
C LEU A 205 -11.89 6.85 -10.53
N SER A 206 -10.72 7.47 -10.56
CA SER A 206 -10.09 7.91 -11.81
C SER A 206 -9.69 6.75 -12.74
N ARG A 207 -9.52 5.53 -12.22
CA ARG A 207 -9.36 4.34 -13.07
C ARG A 207 -10.69 3.90 -13.67
N ALA A 208 -11.75 3.89 -12.88
CA ALA A 208 -13.09 3.52 -13.34
C ALA A 208 -13.64 4.53 -14.37
N GLU A 209 -13.47 5.84 -14.14
CA GLU A 209 -13.84 6.87 -15.12
C GLU A 209 -13.10 6.70 -16.45
N ARG A 210 -11.80 6.36 -16.40
CA ARG A 210 -11.03 6.05 -17.61
C ARG A 210 -11.51 4.76 -18.27
N ALA A 211 -11.91 3.76 -17.50
CA ALA A 211 -12.45 2.52 -18.03
C ALA A 211 -13.80 2.77 -18.74
N LEU A 212 -14.71 3.50 -18.09
CA LEU A 212 -16.00 3.93 -18.67
C LEU A 212 -15.81 4.75 -19.94
N SER A 213 -14.94 5.77 -19.90
CA SER A 213 -14.62 6.56 -21.09
C SER A 213 -13.95 5.72 -22.17
N GLY A 214 -13.11 4.75 -21.80
CA GLY A 214 -12.43 3.85 -22.72
C GLY A 214 -13.37 2.88 -23.43
N VAL A 215 -14.45 2.47 -22.77
CA VAL A 215 -15.53 1.68 -23.40
C VAL A 215 -16.60 2.54 -24.09
N GLY A 216 -16.50 3.87 -24.00
CA GLY A 216 -17.40 4.83 -24.64
C GLY A 216 -18.71 5.09 -23.89
N VAL A 217 -18.71 4.97 -22.56
CA VAL A 217 -19.88 5.27 -21.72
C VAL A 217 -19.67 6.57 -20.96
N ARG A 218 -20.67 7.47 -21.01
CA ARG A 218 -20.79 8.62 -20.12
C ARG A 218 -21.95 8.39 -19.17
N LEU A 219 -21.68 8.56 -17.88
CA LEU A 219 -22.66 8.35 -16.83
C LEU A 219 -23.43 9.64 -16.53
N ALA A 220 -24.71 9.49 -16.21
CA ALA A 220 -25.51 10.58 -15.67
C ALA A 220 -24.99 10.97 -14.27
N PRO A 221 -25.09 12.25 -13.88
CA PRO A 221 -24.60 12.74 -12.58
C PRO A 221 -25.43 12.23 -11.39
N VAL A 222 -26.65 11.73 -11.63
CA VAL A 222 -27.57 11.24 -10.60
C VAL A 222 -27.64 9.72 -10.68
N LEU A 223 -27.33 9.05 -9.55
CA LEU A 223 -27.51 7.60 -9.46
C LEU A 223 -28.99 7.25 -9.24
N PRO A 224 -29.49 6.17 -9.87
CA PRO A 224 -30.84 5.68 -9.61
C PRO A 224 -31.01 5.25 -8.13
N PRO A 225 -32.19 5.45 -7.53
CA PRO A 225 -32.46 5.00 -6.15
C PRO A 225 -32.40 3.47 -6.01
N GLU A 226 -32.64 2.75 -7.10
CA GLU A 226 -32.58 1.28 -7.16
C GLU A 226 -31.15 0.73 -7.29
N GLY A 227 -30.14 1.61 -7.35
CA GLY A 227 -28.74 1.27 -7.59
C GLY A 227 -28.40 1.13 -9.09
N GLY A 228 -27.12 0.91 -9.36
CA GLY A 228 -26.56 0.90 -10.70
C GLY A 228 -25.96 2.24 -11.14
N LEU A 229 -25.33 2.25 -12.30
CA LEU A 229 -24.77 3.44 -12.93
C LEU A 229 -25.60 3.78 -14.17
N GLN A 230 -26.35 4.89 -14.13
CA GLN A 230 -27.17 5.30 -15.26
C GLN A 230 -26.30 5.87 -16.39
N VAL A 231 -26.53 5.38 -17.61
CA VAL A 231 -25.87 5.81 -18.83
C VAL A 231 -26.58 7.07 -19.34
N GLU A 232 -25.86 8.19 -19.39
CA GLU A 232 -26.34 9.40 -20.05
C GLU A 232 -26.18 9.29 -21.56
N ARG A 233 -25.01 8.82 -22.00
CA ARG A 233 -24.67 8.75 -23.42
C ARG A 233 -23.67 7.64 -23.72
N VAL A 234 -23.87 6.96 -24.84
CA VAL A 234 -22.94 6.01 -25.45
C VAL A 234 -22.30 6.64 -26.70
N ASP A 235 -20.98 6.54 -26.81
CA ASP A 235 -20.24 7.02 -27.98
C ASP A 235 -20.42 6.02 -29.16
N PRO A 236 -20.82 6.46 -30.37
CA PRO A 236 -21.02 5.57 -31.51
C PRO A 236 -19.76 4.82 -31.93
N GLY A 237 -19.88 3.52 -32.24
CA GLY A 237 -18.77 2.64 -32.60
C GLY A 237 -17.82 2.29 -31.44
N SER A 238 -18.21 2.61 -30.20
CA SER A 238 -17.46 2.23 -29.00
C SER A 238 -17.75 0.78 -28.59
N ALA A 239 -16.96 0.25 -27.65
CA ALA A 239 -17.17 -1.10 -27.14
C ALA A 239 -18.55 -1.28 -26.47
N ALA A 240 -19.08 -0.22 -25.85
CA ALA A 240 -20.42 -0.24 -25.26
C ALA A 240 -21.53 -0.23 -26.32
N ASP A 241 -21.36 0.53 -27.41
CA ASP A 241 -22.27 0.54 -28.56
C ASP A 241 -22.29 -0.85 -29.24
N GLU A 242 -21.11 -1.44 -29.48
CA GLU A 242 -20.97 -2.81 -30.00
C GLU A 242 -21.64 -3.86 -29.09
N ALA A 243 -21.61 -3.65 -27.77
CA ALA A 243 -22.28 -4.51 -26.80
C ALA A 243 -23.82 -4.29 -26.74
N GLY A 244 -24.33 -3.27 -27.42
CA GLY A 244 -25.75 -2.90 -27.47
C GLY A 244 -26.24 -2.10 -26.26
N VAL A 245 -25.33 -1.48 -25.51
CA VAL A 245 -25.67 -0.51 -24.46
C VAL A 245 -26.20 0.75 -25.14
N ALA A 246 -27.32 1.28 -24.64
CA ALA A 246 -27.96 2.46 -25.17
C ALA A 246 -28.05 3.58 -24.12
N ASP A 247 -28.33 4.79 -24.57
CA ASP A 247 -28.60 5.93 -23.70
C ASP A 247 -29.80 5.63 -22.80
N GLY A 248 -29.69 6.00 -21.52
CA GLY A 248 -30.72 5.76 -20.50
C GLY A 248 -30.67 4.38 -19.84
N ASP A 249 -29.85 3.45 -20.33
CA ASP A 249 -29.63 2.15 -19.68
C ASP A 249 -29.03 2.32 -18.28
N VAL A 250 -29.28 1.36 -17.38
CA VAL A 250 -28.65 1.31 -16.06
C VAL A 250 -27.69 0.12 -16.01
N LEU A 251 -26.40 0.41 -15.80
CA LEU A 251 -25.39 -0.63 -15.63
C LEU A 251 -25.52 -1.19 -14.20
N VAL A 252 -25.89 -2.47 -14.09
CA VAL A 252 -26.18 -3.09 -12.79
C VAL A 252 -25.02 -3.93 -12.31
N ARG A 253 -24.35 -4.68 -13.20
CA ARG A 253 -23.22 -5.54 -12.81
C ARG A 253 -22.12 -5.57 -13.85
N LEU A 254 -20.89 -5.72 -13.40
CA LEU A 254 -19.71 -5.98 -14.25
C LEU A 254 -18.96 -7.18 -13.70
N ASP A 255 -18.77 -8.21 -14.52
CA ASP A 255 -18.13 -9.46 -14.12
C ASP A 255 -18.72 -10.04 -12.82
N GLY A 256 -20.02 -9.87 -12.64
CA GLY A 256 -20.77 -10.39 -11.50
C GLY A 256 -20.68 -9.53 -10.23
N VAL A 257 -19.90 -8.46 -10.24
CA VAL A 257 -19.85 -7.42 -9.20
C VAL A 257 -21.02 -6.46 -9.43
N SER A 258 -21.80 -6.16 -8.40
CA SER A 258 -22.83 -5.12 -8.47
C SER A 258 -22.19 -3.75 -8.59
N LEU A 259 -22.74 -2.88 -9.43
CA LEU A 259 -22.23 -1.52 -9.62
C LEU A 259 -23.03 -0.58 -8.73
N THR A 260 -22.58 -0.37 -7.49
CA THR A 260 -23.23 0.56 -6.55
C THR A 260 -22.56 1.93 -6.57
N ALA A 261 -21.28 1.98 -6.94
CA ALA A 261 -20.51 3.20 -7.13
C ALA A 261 -19.71 3.17 -8.43
N ILE A 262 -19.29 4.34 -8.92
CA ILE A 262 -18.49 4.48 -10.14
C ILE A 262 -17.21 3.65 -10.04
N ASP A 263 -16.57 3.63 -8.87
CA ASP A 263 -15.30 2.93 -8.67
C ASP A 263 -15.41 1.40 -8.67
N ASP A 264 -16.62 0.83 -8.72
CA ASP A 264 -16.88 -0.61 -8.96
C ASP A 264 -16.69 -1.01 -10.42
N PHE A 265 -16.74 -0.06 -11.35
CA PHE A 265 -16.56 -0.32 -12.77
C PHE A 265 -15.08 -0.61 -13.07
N ARG A 266 -14.65 -1.84 -12.76
CA ARG A 266 -13.29 -2.34 -12.97
C ARG A 266 -13.33 -3.74 -13.56
N PRO A 267 -13.06 -3.86 -14.87
CA PRO A 267 -12.93 -5.16 -15.51
C PRO A 267 -11.82 -5.99 -14.86
N SER A 268 -11.97 -7.32 -14.84
CA SER A 268 -10.88 -8.20 -14.40
C SER A 268 -9.63 -8.01 -15.28
N PRO A 269 -8.43 -7.84 -14.71
CA PRO A 269 -7.21 -7.62 -15.50
C PRO A 269 -6.87 -8.84 -16.36
N GLY A 270 -6.32 -8.60 -17.55
CA GLY A 270 -5.84 -9.65 -18.46
C GLY A 270 -6.94 -10.43 -19.20
N ARG A 271 -8.20 -9.98 -19.14
CA ARG A 271 -9.29 -10.51 -19.97
C ARG A 271 -9.63 -9.52 -21.07
N ASP A 272 -9.91 -10.04 -22.27
CA ASP A 272 -10.35 -9.22 -23.41
C ASP A 272 -11.85 -8.94 -23.39
N MET A 273 -12.61 -9.76 -22.65
CA MET A 273 -14.07 -9.70 -22.56
C MET A 273 -14.50 -9.68 -21.10
N ALA A 274 -15.41 -8.77 -20.77
CA ALA A 274 -16.14 -8.70 -19.52
C ALA A 274 -17.63 -8.98 -19.76
N VAL A 275 -18.35 -9.41 -18.74
CA VAL A 275 -19.82 -9.56 -18.81
C VAL A 275 -20.47 -8.38 -18.10
N LEU A 276 -21.17 -7.53 -18.84
CA LEU A 276 -21.88 -6.36 -18.35
C LEU A 276 -23.38 -6.66 -18.28
N THR A 277 -23.96 -6.66 -17.08
CA THR A 277 -25.40 -6.76 -16.89
C THR A 277 -26.02 -5.37 -16.96
N VAL A 278 -26.93 -5.19 -17.92
CA VAL A 278 -27.59 -3.92 -18.21
C VAL A 278 -29.08 -4.06 -17.92
N ARG A 279 -29.68 -3.00 -17.37
CA ARG A 279 -31.12 -2.91 -17.16
C ARG A 279 -31.72 -1.82 -18.05
N ARG A 280 -32.74 -2.18 -18.81
CA ARG A 280 -33.51 -1.30 -19.69
C ARG A 280 -34.99 -1.44 -19.36
N GLY A 281 -35.53 -0.47 -18.62
CA GLY A 281 -36.84 -0.63 -17.98
C GLY A 281 -36.82 -1.78 -16.97
N ASP A 282 -37.72 -2.75 -17.16
CA ASP A 282 -37.82 -3.95 -16.31
C ASP A 282 -36.94 -5.12 -16.80
N ALA A 283 -36.40 -5.04 -18.01
CA ALA A 283 -35.57 -6.09 -18.58
C ALA A 283 -34.13 -5.98 -18.06
N VAL A 284 -33.57 -7.11 -17.60
CA VAL A 284 -32.18 -7.23 -17.17
C VAL A 284 -31.49 -8.25 -18.07
N GLU A 285 -30.44 -7.81 -18.77
CA GLU A 285 -29.75 -8.61 -19.79
C GLU A 285 -28.23 -8.58 -19.60
N ASP A 286 -27.59 -9.73 -19.81
CA ASP A 286 -26.13 -9.83 -19.82
C ASP A 286 -25.59 -9.56 -21.24
N ARG A 287 -24.68 -8.58 -21.34
CA ARG A 287 -24.03 -8.16 -22.59
C ARG A 287 -22.52 -8.41 -22.52
N PRO A 288 -21.92 -9.08 -23.52
CA PRO A 288 -20.47 -9.23 -23.57
C PRO A 288 -19.83 -7.89 -23.97
N LEU A 289 -18.93 -7.39 -23.13
CA LEU A 289 -18.24 -6.11 -23.31
C LEU A 289 -16.76 -6.34 -23.62
N ARG A 290 -16.28 -5.84 -24.76
CA ARG A 290 -14.85 -5.92 -25.11
C ARG A 290 -14.06 -4.87 -24.34
N VAL A 291 -13.06 -5.31 -23.58
CA VAL A 291 -12.24 -4.47 -22.68
C VAL A 291 -10.76 -4.40 -23.08
N SER A 292 -10.37 -5.06 -24.18
CA SER A 292 -8.98 -5.11 -24.68
C SER A 292 -8.36 -3.74 -25.00
N HIS A 293 -9.17 -2.71 -25.24
CA HIS A 293 -8.68 -1.33 -25.47
C HIS A 293 -8.38 -0.55 -24.19
N LEU A 294 -8.61 -1.13 -23.02
CA LEU A 294 -8.31 -0.52 -21.72
C LEU A 294 -6.86 -0.71 -21.29
N ASP A 295 -6.05 -1.43 -22.06
CA ASP A 295 -4.63 -1.59 -21.82
C ASP A 295 -3.92 -0.22 -21.85
N PRO A 296 -3.00 0.05 -20.90
CA PRO A 296 -2.42 1.35 -20.72
C PRO A 296 -1.59 1.71 -21.96
N LYS A 297 -2.14 2.58 -22.81
CA LYS A 297 -1.36 3.34 -23.80
C LYS A 297 -0.08 3.78 -23.12
N VAL A 298 1.07 3.41 -23.70
CA VAL A 298 2.44 3.80 -23.31
C VAL A 298 2.36 5.14 -22.62
N SER A 299 2.47 5.14 -21.29
CA SER A 299 2.09 6.31 -20.54
C SER A 299 3.06 7.43 -20.88
N TRP A 300 2.53 8.62 -21.17
CA TRP A 300 3.32 9.82 -21.48
C TRP A 300 4.42 10.08 -20.45
N ASP A 301 4.26 9.50 -19.27
CA ASP A 301 5.20 9.38 -18.19
C ASP A 301 6.58 8.81 -18.58
N MET A 302 6.63 7.78 -19.43
CA MET A 302 7.90 7.23 -19.94
C MET A 302 8.58 8.19 -20.91
N VAL A 303 7.80 8.90 -21.73
CA VAL A 303 8.30 9.96 -22.62
C VAL A 303 8.83 11.12 -21.78
N LEU A 304 8.15 11.48 -20.69
CA LEU A 304 8.56 12.51 -19.75
C LEU A 304 9.85 12.16 -19.03
N ALA A 305 9.96 10.92 -18.53
CA ALA A 305 11.17 10.43 -17.88
C ALA A 305 12.38 10.50 -18.82
N ALA A 306 12.20 10.14 -20.11
CA ALA A 306 13.23 10.26 -21.13
C ALA A 306 13.63 11.73 -21.39
N VAL A 307 12.66 12.65 -21.51
CA VAL A 307 12.92 14.09 -21.67
C VAL A 307 13.66 14.68 -20.46
N MET A 308 13.30 14.26 -19.24
CA MET A 308 13.94 14.71 -18.00
C MET A 308 15.40 14.26 -17.88
N VAL A 309 15.70 13.01 -18.29
CA VAL A 309 17.08 12.51 -18.36
C VAL A 309 17.90 13.32 -19.37
N LEU A 310 17.32 13.66 -20.52
CA LEU A 310 17.96 14.51 -21.53
C LEU A 310 18.20 15.95 -21.01
N LEU A 311 17.23 16.52 -20.29
CA LEU A 311 17.32 17.88 -19.73
C LEU A 311 18.38 17.96 -18.61
N ALA A 312 18.44 16.95 -17.73
CA ALA A 312 19.48 16.84 -16.70
C ALA A 312 20.87 16.73 -17.34
N GLY A 313 21.01 15.93 -18.41
CA GLY A 313 22.22 15.85 -19.23
C GLY A 313 22.62 17.20 -19.83
N ALA A 314 21.66 17.94 -20.40
CA ALA A 314 21.88 19.26 -20.98
C ALA A 314 22.29 20.32 -19.94
N LEU A 315 21.68 20.31 -18.75
CA LEU A 315 22.03 21.20 -17.64
C LEU A 315 23.45 20.91 -17.12
N LEU A 316 23.82 19.63 -16.98
CA LEU A 316 25.20 19.21 -16.64
C LEU A 316 26.19 19.69 -17.71
N TRP A 317 25.85 19.59 -18.99
CA TRP A 317 26.66 20.07 -20.11
C TRP A 317 26.85 21.60 -20.09
N SER A 318 25.78 22.36 -19.86
CA SER A 318 25.82 23.83 -19.83
C SER A 318 26.67 24.39 -18.67
N SER A 319 26.64 23.72 -17.50
CA SER A 319 27.48 24.08 -16.35
C SER A 319 28.99 23.91 -16.62
N ARG A 320 29.33 23.11 -17.64
CA ARG A 320 30.69 22.83 -18.09
C ARG A 320 31.25 23.92 -19.01
N GLN A 321 30.40 24.71 -19.67
CA GLN A 321 30.80 25.64 -20.74
C GLN A 321 31.12 27.08 -20.28
N ARG A 322 30.55 27.58 -19.17
CA ARG A 322 30.73 29.00 -18.77
C ARG A 322 31.92 29.28 -17.83
N VAL A 323 32.41 28.28 -17.09
CA VAL A 323 33.54 28.46 -16.15
C VAL A 323 34.94 28.35 -16.80
N PRO A 324 35.19 27.53 -17.84
CA PRO A 324 36.56 27.36 -18.35
C PRO A 324 37.08 28.54 -19.16
N ARG A 325 36.23 29.38 -19.77
CA ARG A 325 36.71 30.46 -20.65
C ARG A 325 37.35 31.62 -19.90
N VAL A 326 36.80 32.00 -18.74
CA VAL A 326 37.35 33.06 -17.89
C VAL A 326 38.61 32.56 -17.15
N LEU A 327 38.58 31.32 -16.64
CA LEU A 327 39.75 30.74 -15.96
C LEU A 327 40.89 30.34 -16.92
N ARG A 328 40.62 29.92 -18.16
CA ARG A 328 41.68 29.66 -19.16
C ARG A 328 42.37 30.94 -19.62
N ARG A 329 41.65 32.07 -19.70
CA ARG A 329 42.26 33.38 -19.99
C ARG A 329 43.13 33.85 -18.82
N ALA A 330 42.65 33.70 -17.58
CA ALA A 330 43.44 34.00 -16.39
C ALA A 330 44.66 33.07 -16.22
N ALA A 331 44.54 31.77 -16.51
CA ALA A 331 45.62 30.81 -16.36
C ALA A 331 46.73 30.96 -17.43
N ARG A 332 46.38 31.39 -18.66
CA ARG A 332 47.38 31.75 -19.68
C ARG A 332 48.09 33.05 -19.35
N ALA A 333 47.38 34.03 -18.77
CA ALA A 333 47.98 35.29 -18.35
C ALA A 333 49.01 35.14 -17.21
N ILE A 334 48.95 34.05 -16.44
CA ILE A 334 49.84 33.80 -15.29
C ILE A 334 50.95 32.77 -15.62
N GLY A 335 51.07 32.28 -16.86
CA GLY A 335 52.18 31.39 -17.26
C GLY A 335 52.25 30.05 -16.52
N MET A 336 51.14 29.60 -15.92
CA MET A 336 51.13 28.52 -14.91
C MET A 336 50.82 27.12 -15.47
N TRP A 337 50.74 26.95 -16.78
CA TRP A 337 50.41 25.66 -17.42
C TRP A 337 51.60 25.15 -18.24
N ARG A 338 52.41 24.30 -17.63
CA ARG A 338 53.40 23.44 -18.30
C ARG A 338 52.77 22.08 -18.59
N GLU A 339 52.96 21.60 -19.81
CA GLU A 339 52.46 20.33 -20.33
C GLU A 339 53.19 19.14 -19.69
N ASP A 340 52.67 18.63 -18.58
CA ASP A 340 52.97 17.28 -18.10
C ASP A 340 51.64 16.64 -17.69
N LEU A 341 50.95 16.02 -18.66
CA LEU A 341 49.84 15.12 -18.35
C LEU A 341 50.43 13.72 -18.18
N PRO A 342 50.34 13.12 -16.98
CA PRO A 342 50.86 11.77 -16.75
C PRO A 342 50.11 10.75 -17.62
N GLU A 343 50.86 9.78 -18.16
CA GLU A 343 50.31 8.68 -18.94
C GLU A 343 49.21 7.92 -18.17
N PRO A 344 48.15 7.46 -18.87
CA PRO A 344 47.07 6.72 -18.25
C PRO A 344 47.57 5.36 -17.78
N VAL A 345 47.75 5.21 -16.46
CA VAL A 345 48.03 3.92 -15.82
C VAL A 345 46.92 2.93 -16.19
N VAL A 346 47.29 1.86 -16.90
CA VAL A 346 46.40 0.75 -17.29
C VAL A 346 45.83 0.12 -16.01
N ALA A 347 44.55 0.34 -15.76
CA ALA A 347 43.88 -0.13 -14.55
C ALA A 347 43.52 -1.62 -14.65
N ALA A 348 43.87 -2.39 -13.63
CA ALA A 348 43.50 -3.80 -13.47
C ALA A 348 41.98 -4.05 -13.60
N PRO A 349 41.53 -5.25 -14.03
CA PRO A 349 40.13 -5.57 -14.35
C PRO A 349 39.12 -5.34 -13.20
N TRP A 350 39.57 -5.41 -11.94
CA TRP A 350 38.74 -5.08 -10.78
C TRP A 350 38.27 -3.61 -10.73
N SER A 351 38.93 -2.68 -11.42
CA SER A 351 38.50 -1.28 -11.49
C SER A 351 37.25 -1.08 -12.35
N ALA A 352 37.04 -1.89 -13.39
CA ALA A 352 35.92 -1.76 -14.31
C ALA A 352 34.59 -2.18 -13.66
N ALA A 353 34.59 -3.28 -12.89
CA ALA A 353 33.41 -3.73 -12.14
C ALA A 353 32.98 -2.73 -11.06
N GLN A 354 33.94 -2.14 -10.34
CA GLN A 354 33.67 -1.10 -9.34
C GLN A 354 33.11 0.19 -9.97
N HIS A 355 33.63 0.58 -11.15
CA HIS A 355 33.09 1.70 -11.91
C HIS A 355 31.65 1.43 -12.39
N ARG A 356 31.36 0.23 -12.87
CA ARG A 356 30.01 -0.18 -13.29
C ARG A 356 29.04 -0.18 -12.11
N LEU A 357 29.43 -0.70 -10.95
CA LEU A 357 28.61 -0.66 -9.73
C LEU A 357 28.33 0.78 -9.27
N GLY A 358 29.33 1.67 -9.34
CA GLY A 358 29.14 3.09 -9.04
C GLY A 358 28.12 3.74 -9.98
N TRP A 359 28.21 3.48 -11.28
CA TRP A 359 27.25 3.99 -12.27
C TRP A 359 25.85 3.35 -12.15
N MET A 360 25.77 2.06 -11.82
CA MET A 360 24.49 1.39 -11.59
C MET A 360 23.79 1.96 -10.36
N ALA A 361 24.50 2.15 -9.23
CA ALA A 361 23.92 2.78 -8.04
C ALA A 361 23.45 4.23 -8.31
N LEU A 362 24.15 4.94 -9.19
CA LEU A 362 23.79 6.29 -9.58
C LEU A 362 22.59 6.30 -10.54
N GLY A 363 22.53 5.34 -11.47
CA GLY A 363 21.40 5.11 -12.37
C GLY A 363 20.14 4.67 -11.65
N THR A 364 20.24 3.76 -10.67
CA THR A 364 19.11 3.35 -9.83
C THR A 364 18.60 4.51 -8.99
N THR A 365 19.48 5.37 -8.47
CA THR A 365 19.03 6.58 -7.77
C THR A 365 18.32 7.56 -8.70
N ALA A 366 18.82 7.75 -9.93
CA ALA A 366 18.19 8.63 -10.91
C ALA A 366 16.81 8.11 -11.37
N LEU A 367 16.66 6.78 -11.49
CA LEU A 367 15.39 6.12 -11.76
C LEU A 367 14.44 6.12 -10.56
N ALA A 368 14.97 6.20 -9.34
CA ALA A 368 14.20 6.16 -8.10
C ALA A 368 13.77 7.54 -7.57
N VAL A 369 13.93 8.63 -8.33
CA VAL A 369 13.37 9.94 -7.96
C VAL A 369 11.99 10.05 -8.62
N PRO A 370 10.89 9.86 -7.88
CA PRO A 370 9.57 10.01 -8.44
C PRO A 370 9.31 11.50 -8.68
N PHE A 371 8.81 11.81 -9.87
CA PHE A 371 8.37 13.13 -10.25
C PHE A 371 6.84 13.08 -10.32
N GLY A 372 6.12 13.69 -9.39
CA GLY A 372 4.66 13.83 -9.49
C GLY A 372 3.83 12.54 -9.33
N SER A 373 2.55 12.70 -9.01
CA SER A 373 1.61 11.61 -8.67
C SER A 373 1.08 10.82 -9.88
N GLY A 374 1.75 10.91 -11.02
CA GLY A 374 1.33 10.29 -12.28
C GLY A 374 2.46 9.83 -13.19
N ILE A 375 3.68 10.38 -13.06
CA ILE A 375 4.77 10.20 -14.04
C ILE A 375 5.58 8.91 -13.82
N PHE A 376 5.24 8.08 -12.83
CA PHE A 376 5.90 6.78 -12.68
C PHE A 376 4.92 5.70 -12.27
N LEU A 377 5.04 4.54 -12.92
CA LEU A 377 4.32 3.31 -12.57
C LEU A 377 4.78 2.71 -11.22
N VAL A 378 5.94 3.12 -10.71
CA VAL A 378 6.57 2.55 -9.52
C VAL A 378 6.85 3.67 -8.54
N ASP A 379 6.31 3.58 -7.33
CA ASP A 379 6.69 4.43 -6.19
C ASP A 379 7.84 3.73 -5.45
N PRO A 380 9.11 4.10 -5.69
CA PRO A 380 10.25 3.37 -5.16
C PRO A 380 10.35 3.55 -3.64
N ASP A 381 10.80 2.50 -2.96
CA ASP A 381 11.01 2.51 -1.52
C ASP A 381 12.11 3.51 -1.14
N VAL A 382 11.75 4.46 -0.28
CA VAL A 382 12.60 5.52 0.26
C VAL A 382 13.85 4.95 0.96
N LEU A 383 13.70 3.86 1.70
CA LEU A 383 14.81 3.21 2.40
C LEU A 383 15.77 2.55 1.42
N ALA A 384 15.24 1.87 0.40
CA ALA A 384 16.04 1.26 -0.65
C ALA A 384 16.85 2.31 -1.42
N ALA A 385 16.22 3.43 -1.78
CA ALA A 385 16.90 4.55 -2.45
C ALA A 385 17.99 5.19 -1.57
N THR A 386 17.71 5.38 -0.28
CA THR A 386 18.67 5.93 0.68
C THR A 386 19.87 4.99 0.88
N LEU A 387 19.60 3.69 1.05
CA LEU A 387 20.63 2.68 1.18
C LEU A 387 21.50 2.58 -0.08
N ALA A 388 20.89 2.62 -1.28
CA ALA A 388 21.61 2.63 -2.54
C ALA A 388 22.57 3.82 -2.66
N LEU A 389 22.18 5.01 -2.20
CA LEU A 389 23.03 6.20 -2.16
C LEU A 389 24.20 6.10 -1.18
N VAL A 390 23.99 5.42 -0.04
CA VAL A 390 25.05 5.15 0.95
C VAL A 390 26.04 4.12 0.40
N VAL A 391 25.55 3.00 -0.11
CA VAL A 391 26.38 1.93 -0.69
C VAL A 391 27.13 2.43 -1.94
N GLY A 392 26.46 3.16 -2.82
CA GLY A 392 27.07 3.77 -4.00
C GLY A 392 28.18 4.76 -3.62
N GLY A 393 28.00 5.51 -2.53
CA GLY A 393 29.05 6.35 -1.96
C GLY A 393 30.24 5.55 -1.44
N ALA A 394 30.00 4.52 -0.64
CA ALA A 394 31.06 3.66 -0.13
C ALA A 394 31.86 3.01 -1.27
N ALA A 395 31.18 2.48 -2.29
CA ALA A 395 31.80 1.91 -3.48
C ALA A 395 32.69 2.94 -4.21
N LEU A 396 32.15 4.15 -4.46
CA LEU A 396 32.90 5.22 -5.12
C LEU A 396 34.15 5.62 -4.32
N ALA A 397 34.05 5.71 -3.00
CA ALA A 397 35.18 6.03 -2.14
C ALA A 397 36.32 4.98 -2.22
N THR A 398 35.98 3.69 -2.39
CA THR A 398 36.99 2.64 -2.52
C THR A 398 37.81 2.74 -3.81
N THR A 399 37.29 3.37 -4.86
CA THR A 399 38.00 3.51 -6.14
C THR A 399 39.26 4.37 -6.06
N ARG A 400 39.37 5.22 -5.03
CA ARG A 400 40.51 6.13 -4.81
C ARG A 400 41.70 5.48 -4.10
N HIS A 401 41.55 4.26 -3.60
CA HIS A 401 42.52 3.62 -2.73
C HIS A 401 43.02 2.32 -3.34
N SER A 402 44.33 2.12 -3.36
CA SER A 402 44.96 0.84 -3.62
C SER A 402 45.07 0.04 -2.32
N GLY A 403 44.90 -1.28 -2.40
CA GLY A 403 44.98 -2.19 -1.24
C GLY A 403 43.66 -2.45 -0.53
N VAL A 404 43.44 -3.71 -0.17
CA VAL A 404 42.18 -4.21 0.42
C VAL A 404 41.88 -3.53 1.76
N ARG A 405 42.87 -3.41 2.65
CA ARG A 405 42.68 -2.78 3.97
C ARG A 405 42.22 -1.32 3.87
N ALA A 406 42.82 -0.55 2.96
CA ALA A 406 42.44 0.84 2.73
C ALA A 406 41.02 0.96 2.15
N LYS A 407 40.68 0.11 1.16
CA LYS A 407 39.33 0.05 0.58
C LYS A 407 38.27 -0.29 1.63
N VAL A 408 38.50 -1.33 2.43
CA VAL A 408 37.58 -1.75 3.51
C VAL A 408 37.42 -0.63 4.55
N GLY A 409 38.52 -0.02 5.01
CA GLY A 409 38.46 1.05 5.99
C GLY A 409 37.71 2.30 5.49
N VAL A 410 37.86 2.65 4.21
CA VAL A 410 37.14 3.79 3.62
C VAL A 410 35.66 3.46 3.38
N ALA A 411 35.35 2.28 2.86
CA ALA A 411 33.97 1.82 2.70
C ALA A 411 33.23 1.80 4.04
N ALA A 412 33.83 1.20 5.07
CA ALA A 412 33.25 1.15 6.40
C ALA A 412 32.99 2.55 6.97
N ARG A 413 33.94 3.49 6.82
CA ARG A 413 33.73 4.88 7.26
C ARG A 413 32.59 5.57 6.53
N GLU A 414 32.45 5.38 5.22
CA GLU A 414 31.35 5.95 4.44
C GLU A 414 30.00 5.32 4.81
N MET A 415 29.94 4.00 4.99
CA MET A 415 28.72 3.31 5.44
C MET A 415 28.31 3.77 6.84
N MET A 416 29.26 3.86 7.77
CA MET A 416 29.02 4.36 9.12
C MET A 416 28.49 5.79 9.15
N ARG A 417 28.94 6.65 8.23
CA ARG A 417 28.41 8.01 8.07
C ARG A 417 27.04 8.04 7.38
N GLY A 418 26.76 7.07 6.51
CA GLY A 418 25.47 6.96 5.86
C GLY A 418 24.37 6.38 6.76
N LEU A 419 24.73 5.60 7.78
CA LEU A 419 23.78 4.88 8.64
C LEU A 419 22.75 5.81 9.32
N PRO A 420 23.13 6.96 9.94
CA PRO A 420 22.14 7.87 10.50
C PRO A 420 21.13 8.40 9.48
N LEU A 421 21.53 8.53 8.21
CA LEU A 421 20.63 8.96 7.14
C LEU A 421 19.61 7.87 6.78
N VAL A 422 20.04 6.60 6.73
CA VAL A 422 19.12 5.47 6.48
C VAL A 422 18.09 5.37 7.61
N VAL A 423 18.55 5.44 8.87
CA VAL A 423 17.66 5.40 10.03
C VAL A 423 16.74 6.63 10.06
N GLY A 424 17.27 7.81 9.74
CA GLY A 424 16.50 9.04 9.66
C GLY A 424 15.45 9.05 8.53
N ALA A 425 15.76 8.45 7.38
CA ALA A 425 14.79 8.20 6.32
C ALA A 425 13.69 7.23 6.79
N GLY A 426 14.06 6.21 7.58
CA GLY A 426 13.09 5.34 8.25
C GLY A 426 12.17 6.09 9.21
N ALA A 427 12.70 7.05 9.97
CA ALA A 427 11.88 7.90 10.83
C ALA A 427 10.89 8.75 10.02
N ALA A 428 11.32 9.32 8.88
CA ALA A 428 10.43 10.07 7.98
C ALA A 428 9.35 9.18 7.35
N VAL A 429 9.69 7.95 6.96
CA VAL A 429 8.77 6.92 6.47
C VAL A 429 7.74 6.54 7.55
N ALA A 430 8.20 6.31 8.78
CA ALA A 430 7.32 5.97 9.90
C ALA A 430 6.39 7.13 10.24
N ALA A 431 6.88 8.37 10.21
CA ALA A 431 6.08 9.57 10.40
C ALA A 431 5.04 9.75 9.27
N ALA A 432 5.38 9.39 8.03
CA ALA A 432 4.48 9.47 6.89
C ALA A 432 3.48 8.29 6.81
N GLY A 433 3.77 7.17 7.46
CA GLY A 433 3.00 5.93 7.32
C GLY A 433 3.12 5.29 5.93
N SER A 434 4.19 5.58 5.18
CA SER A 434 4.39 5.06 3.83
C SER A 434 5.87 4.89 3.51
N LEU A 435 6.20 3.76 2.88
CA LEU A 435 7.54 3.44 2.36
C LEU A 435 7.87 4.18 1.07
N GLY A 436 6.85 4.65 0.34
CA GLY A 436 7.00 5.32 -0.94
C GLY A 436 7.23 6.82 -0.79
N PHE A 437 7.97 7.41 -1.74
CA PHE A 437 8.22 8.85 -1.73
C PHE A 437 6.94 9.65 -1.91
N GLN A 438 5.92 9.13 -2.60
CA GLN A 438 4.66 9.86 -2.72
C GLN A 438 3.96 10.01 -1.37
N GLY A 439 3.94 8.95 -0.55
CA GLY A 439 3.39 9.04 0.79
C GLY A 439 4.18 9.99 1.69
N VAL A 440 5.52 9.95 1.63
CA VAL A 440 6.39 10.90 2.35
C VAL A 440 6.22 12.34 1.85
N ALA A 441 5.98 12.55 0.55
CA ALA A 441 5.67 13.87 0.00
C ALA A 441 4.26 14.34 0.39
N ALA A 442 3.29 13.43 0.48
CA ALA A 442 1.91 13.72 0.84
C ALA A 442 1.77 14.14 2.31
N SER A 443 2.58 13.56 3.21
CA SER A 443 2.65 13.94 4.62
C SER A 443 3.26 15.32 4.85
N GLN A 444 4.03 15.81 3.87
CA GLN A 444 4.57 17.16 3.86
C GLN A 444 3.62 18.12 3.16
N GLY A 445 3.46 19.32 3.73
CA GLY A 445 2.75 20.39 3.04
C GLY A 445 3.63 21.14 2.04
N ALA A 446 3.03 22.06 1.29
CA ALA A 446 3.76 22.86 0.32
C ALA A 446 4.56 24.01 0.98
N LEU A 447 4.07 24.51 2.12
CA LEU A 447 4.65 25.66 2.81
C LEU A 447 5.78 25.23 3.75
N PRO A 448 6.81 26.07 3.97
CA PRO A 448 8.00 25.70 4.74
C PRO A 448 7.70 25.11 6.12
N TRP A 449 6.79 25.71 6.89
CA TRP A 449 6.43 25.22 8.22
C TRP A 449 5.71 23.85 8.22
N GLN A 450 5.26 23.38 7.05
CA GLN A 450 4.66 22.06 6.88
C GLN A 450 5.66 21.01 6.41
N TRP A 451 6.90 21.40 6.12
CA TRP A 451 7.95 20.47 5.73
C TRP A 451 8.44 19.69 6.95
N ASN A 452 8.85 18.44 6.75
CA ASN A 452 9.36 17.59 7.82
C ASN A 452 10.54 18.24 8.56
N LEU A 453 11.39 19.00 7.84
CA LEU A 453 12.51 19.71 8.45
C LEU A 453 12.08 20.68 9.57
N PHE A 454 10.94 21.35 9.41
CA PHE A 454 10.51 22.41 10.33
C PHE A 454 9.39 21.96 11.27
N ARG A 455 8.58 20.98 10.83
CA ARG A 455 7.51 20.40 11.63
C ARG A 455 8.05 19.52 12.75
N ASP A 456 9.15 18.82 12.51
CA ASP A 456 9.72 17.89 13.47
C ASP A 456 11.19 18.23 13.81
N PRO A 457 11.48 18.62 15.06
CA PRO A 457 12.84 18.94 15.48
C PRO A 457 13.77 17.71 15.51
N LEU A 458 13.27 16.48 15.56
CA LEU A 458 14.09 15.28 15.39
C LEU A 458 14.61 15.14 13.96
N LEU A 459 13.70 15.22 12.98
CA LEU A 459 14.06 15.25 11.57
C LEU A 459 14.88 16.49 11.21
N LEU A 460 14.76 17.61 11.94
CA LEU A 460 15.69 18.75 11.83
C LEU A 460 17.13 18.34 12.20
N GLY A 461 17.32 17.62 13.31
CA GLY A 461 18.63 17.12 13.72
C GLY A 461 19.24 16.15 12.72
N VAL A 462 18.44 15.21 12.22
CA VAL A 462 18.82 14.30 11.12
C VAL A 462 19.15 15.09 9.85
N GLY A 463 18.34 16.09 9.50
CA GLY A 463 18.55 16.96 8.35
C GLY A 463 19.83 17.76 8.43
N ALA A 464 20.14 18.32 9.60
CA ALA A 464 21.40 19.04 9.84
C ALA A 464 22.61 18.11 9.67
N TYR A 465 22.54 16.89 10.21
CA TYR A 465 23.57 15.88 10.00
C TYR A 465 23.69 15.48 8.52
N ALA A 466 22.56 15.28 7.84
CA ALA A 466 22.54 14.89 6.44
C ALA A 466 23.15 15.98 5.54
N VAL A 467 22.89 17.25 5.82
CA VAL A 467 23.57 18.38 5.18
C VAL A 467 25.08 18.33 5.47
N ALA A 468 25.49 18.05 6.71
CA ALA A 468 26.90 17.85 7.08
C ALA A 468 27.55 16.66 6.36
N TRP A 469 26.81 15.61 6.07
CA TRP A 469 27.28 14.46 5.30
C TRP A 469 27.41 14.76 3.81
N VAL A 470 26.44 15.47 3.21
CA VAL A 470 26.55 16.02 1.84
C VAL A 470 27.76 16.97 1.74
N LEU A 471 28.03 17.72 2.81
CA LEU A 471 29.16 18.64 2.94
C LEU A 471 30.52 17.96 3.00
N ALA A 472 30.62 16.84 3.72
CA ALA A 472 31.87 16.11 3.94
C ALA A 472 32.54 15.73 2.62
N GLY A 473 31.75 15.29 1.63
CA GLY A 473 32.26 14.80 0.35
C GLY A 473 33.27 13.65 0.52
N PHE A 474 33.91 13.26 -0.58
CA PHE A 474 34.98 12.25 -0.54
C PHE A 474 36.29 12.91 -0.15
N GLU A 475 36.65 12.77 1.12
CA GLU A 475 37.61 13.67 1.78
C GLU A 475 39.09 13.29 1.65
N SER A 476 39.42 12.10 1.14
CA SER A 476 40.80 11.61 1.18
C SER A 476 41.11 10.83 -0.08
N GLY A 477 42.04 11.36 -0.87
CA GLY A 477 42.59 10.67 -2.03
C GLY A 477 43.36 11.58 -2.97
N PRO A 478 44.19 11.01 -3.86
CA PRO A 478 44.78 11.72 -4.99
C PRO A 478 43.71 12.46 -5.79
N ARG A 479 44.11 13.48 -6.57
CA ARG A 479 43.17 14.19 -7.46
C ARG A 479 42.45 13.16 -8.33
N PRO A 480 41.12 13.06 -8.25
CA PRO A 480 40.38 12.05 -8.99
C PRO A 480 40.48 12.31 -10.49
N SER A 481 40.39 11.23 -11.28
CA SER A 481 40.20 11.35 -12.72
C SER A 481 38.90 12.11 -13.03
N LEU A 482 38.83 12.72 -14.21
CA LEU A 482 37.66 13.45 -14.69
C LEU A 482 36.32 12.68 -14.55
N PRO A 483 36.19 11.39 -14.92
CA PRO A 483 34.94 10.65 -14.76
C PRO A 483 34.57 10.44 -13.28
N LEU A 484 35.55 10.19 -12.42
CA LEU A 484 35.32 9.99 -11.00
C LEU A 484 34.81 11.28 -10.33
N HIS A 485 35.40 12.43 -10.69
CA HIS A 485 34.93 13.73 -10.21
C HIS A 485 33.49 14.05 -10.64
N LEU A 486 33.07 13.61 -11.83
CA LEU A 486 31.69 13.74 -12.28
C LEU A 486 30.75 12.86 -11.45
N ALA A 487 31.11 11.59 -11.24
CA ALA A 487 30.33 10.66 -10.43
C ALA A 487 30.13 11.18 -8.99
N GLU A 488 31.15 11.77 -8.38
CA GLU A 488 31.05 12.35 -7.04
C GLU A 488 30.10 13.55 -6.98
N ARG A 489 30.14 14.42 -7.99
CA ARG A 489 29.22 15.56 -8.09
C ARG A 489 27.79 15.09 -8.26
N LEU A 490 27.58 14.11 -9.13
CA LEU A 490 26.28 13.50 -9.37
C LEU A 490 25.74 12.86 -8.09
N LEU A 491 26.53 12.05 -7.39
CA LEU A 491 26.12 11.46 -6.13
C LEU A 491 25.78 12.52 -5.08
N THR A 492 26.59 13.57 -4.95
CA THR A 492 26.30 14.69 -4.03
C THR A 492 25.00 15.40 -4.38
N TRP A 493 24.72 15.56 -5.67
CA TRP A 493 23.47 16.14 -6.16
C TRP A 493 22.28 15.21 -5.89
N SER A 494 22.38 13.91 -6.17
CA SER A 494 21.35 12.92 -5.88
C SER A 494 21.02 12.86 -4.37
N ARG A 495 22.02 12.95 -3.50
CA ARG A 495 21.81 13.09 -2.04
C ARG A 495 21.05 14.37 -1.69
N SER A 496 21.30 15.46 -2.40
CA SER A 496 20.58 16.73 -2.20
C SER A 496 19.12 16.64 -2.66
N VAL A 497 18.85 15.91 -3.75
CA VAL A 497 17.49 15.60 -4.21
C VAL A 497 16.76 14.75 -3.18
N LEU A 498 17.39 13.68 -2.68
CA LEU A 498 16.83 12.83 -1.62
C LEU A 498 16.45 13.66 -0.39
N LEU A 499 17.32 14.57 0.05
CA LEU A 499 17.01 15.44 1.20
C LEU A 499 15.88 16.41 0.92
N ALA A 500 15.78 16.95 -0.30
CA ALA A 500 14.66 17.80 -0.66
C ALA A 500 13.32 17.03 -0.65
N LEU A 501 13.33 15.77 -1.09
CA LEU A 501 12.18 14.88 -1.03
C LEU A 501 11.78 14.54 0.40
N LEU A 502 12.74 14.15 1.24
CA LEU A 502 12.49 13.72 2.62
C LEU A 502 12.10 14.86 3.56
N LEU A 503 12.71 16.04 3.37
CA LEU A 503 12.72 17.09 4.39
C LEU A 503 12.14 18.44 3.94
N LEU A 504 12.07 18.73 2.63
CA LEU A 504 11.74 20.08 2.12
C LEU A 504 10.45 20.12 1.29
N GLY A 505 9.44 19.34 1.65
CA GLY A 505 8.13 19.36 0.99
C GLY A 505 8.12 18.84 -0.46
N ALA A 506 9.17 18.10 -0.85
CA ALA A 506 9.29 17.47 -2.16
C ALA A 506 8.96 18.44 -3.32
N TRP A 507 8.17 17.98 -4.30
CA TRP A 507 7.73 18.72 -5.49
C TRP A 507 6.43 19.51 -5.30
N ARG A 508 5.90 19.65 -4.07
CA ARG A 508 4.63 20.35 -3.84
C ARG A 508 4.75 21.85 -4.08
N LEU A 509 3.78 22.40 -4.80
CA LEU A 509 3.69 23.82 -5.10
C LEU A 509 2.89 24.56 -4.02
N PRO A 510 3.38 25.70 -3.51
CA PRO A 510 2.64 26.51 -2.56
C PRO A 510 1.34 27.01 -3.19
N ALA A 511 0.26 27.05 -2.39
CA ALA A 511 -1.10 27.45 -2.79
C ALA A 511 -1.79 26.58 -3.87
N VAL A 512 -1.18 25.46 -4.30
CA VAL A 512 -1.80 24.53 -5.25
C VAL A 512 -2.19 23.25 -4.52
N GLY A 513 -3.47 22.91 -4.53
CA GLY A 513 -3.96 21.65 -3.97
C GLY A 513 -3.36 20.45 -4.71
N ALA A 514 -3.01 19.39 -3.98
CA ALA A 514 -2.33 18.23 -4.55
C ALA A 514 -3.12 17.56 -5.70
N GLY A 515 -4.45 17.53 -5.61
CA GLY A 515 -5.32 17.03 -6.68
C GLY A 515 -5.26 17.89 -7.95
N VAL A 516 -5.18 19.22 -7.81
CA VAL A 516 -5.06 20.15 -8.95
C VAL A 516 -3.67 20.06 -9.59
N GLN A 517 -2.62 19.93 -8.76
CA GLN A 517 -1.28 19.68 -9.27
C GLN A 517 -1.21 18.32 -9.99
N ALA A 518 -1.90 17.30 -9.49
CA ALA A 518 -1.94 15.97 -10.10
C ALA A 518 -2.69 15.95 -11.44
N SER A 519 -3.72 16.78 -11.63
CA SER A 519 -4.52 16.79 -12.86
C SER A 519 -3.91 17.61 -14.00
N SER A 520 -2.87 18.42 -13.73
CA SER A 520 -2.27 19.32 -14.73
C SER A 520 -0.80 19.02 -14.97
N VAL A 521 -0.47 18.58 -16.20
CA VAL A 521 0.92 18.30 -16.61
C VAL A 521 1.84 19.51 -16.40
N GLY A 522 1.35 20.72 -16.68
CA GLY A 522 2.11 21.95 -16.47
C GLY A 522 2.47 22.18 -15.00
N LEU A 523 1.53 21.96 -14.09
CA LEU A 523 1.76 22.07 -12.64
C LEU A 523 2.65 20.96 -12.10
N GLN A 524 2.57 19.74 -12.66
CA GLN A 524 3.53 18.68 -12.33
C GLN A 524 4.95 19.09 -12.72
N MET A 525 5.16 19.60 -13.94
CA MET A 525 6.46 20.09 -14.41
C MET A 525 7.01 21.22 -13.56
N LEU A 526 6.16 22.17 -13.17
CA LEU A 526 6.54 23.25 -12.27
C LEU A 526 6.97 22.70 -10.90
N GLY A 527 6.25 21.69 -10.38
CA GLY A 527 6.63 20.97 -9.15
C GLY A 527 8.01 20.31 -9.23
N VAL A 528 8.32 19.68 -10.37
CA VAL A 528 9.66 19.12 -10.65
C VAL A 528 10.71 20.23 -10.65
N GLY A 529 10.44 21.35 -11.33
CA GLY A 529 11.31 22.53 -11.31
C GLY A 529 11.60 23.02 -9.90
N VAL A 530 10.59 23.09 -9.04
CA VAL A 530 10.74 23.48 -7.62
C VAL A 530 11.58 22.48 -6.84
N LEU A 531 11.38 21.17 -7.03
CA LEU A 531 12.21 20.14 -6.39
C LEU A 531 13.69 20.29 -6.79
N LEU A 532 13.95 20.45 -8.08
CA LEU A 532 15.31 20.63 -8.60
C LEU A 532 15.95 21.92 -8.07
N ALA A 533 15.18 23.00 -7.95
CA ALA A 533 15.64 24.25 -7.36
C ALA A 533 16.02 24.08 -5.88
N LYS A 534 15.19 23.37 -5.08
CA LYS A 534 15.49 23.04 -3.67
C LYS A 534 16.77 22.20 -3.55
N ALA A 535 16.89 21.16 -4.38
CA ALA A 535 18.08 20.30 -4.40
C ALA A 535 19.34 21.09 -4.79
N TRP A 536 19.23 22.01 -5.76
CA TRP A 536 20.33 22.88 -6.16
C TRP A 536 20.71 23.87 -5.06
N ALA A 537 19.72 24.45 -4.36
CA ALA A 537 19.95 25.33 -3.21
C ALA A 537 20.67 24.60 -2.07
N LEU A 538 20.25 23.38 -1.72
CA LEU A 538 20.94 22.52 -0.75
C LEU A 538 22.38 22.24 -1.19
N HIS A 539 22.59 21.87 -2.46
CA HIS A 539 23.92 21.60 -2.99
C HIS A 539 24.82 22.85 -3.00
N ALA A 540 24.26 24.03 -3.31
CA ALA A 540 24.98 25.30 -3.27
C ALA A 540 25.30 25.75 -1.84
N ALA A 541 24.36 25.62 -0.91
CA ALA A 541 24.54 25.88 0.51
C ALA A 541 25.64 24.98 1.09
N ALA A 542 25.62 23.68 0.75
CA ALA A 542 26.68 22.77 1.12
C ALA A 542 28.04 23.27 0.57
N ARG A 543 28.14 23.58 -0.72
CA ARG A 543 29.42 24.11 -1.27
C ARG A 543 29.87 25.40 -0.59
N ARG A 544 28.95 26.29 -0.20
CA ARG A 544 29.27 27.55 0.49
C ARG A 544 29.76 27.30 1.91
N VAL A 545 29.05 26.49 2.70
CA VAL A 545 29.48 26.12 4.06
C VAL A 545 30.85 25.44 4.03
N ARG A 546 31.11 24.54 3.06
CA ARG A 546 32.43 23.90 2.90
C ARG A 546 33.57 24.89 2.59
N ARG A 547 33.27 26.06 2.03
CA ARG A 547 34.27 27.13 1.82
C ARG A 547 34.49 27.97 3.07
N LEU A 548 33.44 28.15 3.88
CA LEU A 548 33.46 29.00 5.08
C LEU A 548 33.98 28.26 6.31
N THR A 549 33.73 26.96 6.43
CA THR A 549 34.19 26.16 7.56
C THR A 549 35.58 25.59 7.28
N ARG A 550 36.45 25.62 8.29
CA ARG A 550 37.68 24.82 8.26
C ARG A 550 37.25 23.36 8.15
N ARG A 551 37.80 22.64 7.17
CA ARG A 551 37.40 21.27 6.85
C ARG A 551 37.40 20.41 8.12
N PRO A 552 36.24 19.90 8.56
CA PRO A 552 36.21 18.99 9.69
C PRO A 552 37.03 17.76 9.35
N ARG A 553 37.88 17.27 10.26
CA ARG A 553 38.58 16.00 10.01
C ARG A 553 37.54 14.89 9.82
N ALA A 554 37.79 14.00 8.87
CA ALA A 554 36.99 12.81 8.61
C ALA A 554 36.55 12.06 9.89
N GLU A 555 37.46 11.91 10.85
CA GLU A 555 37.22 11.28 12.15
C GLU A 555 36.17 12.00 12.99
N PHE A 556 36.14 13.33 12.94
CA PHE A 556 35.16 14.13 13.67
C PHE A 556 33.74 13.84 13.18
N LEU A 557 33.53 13.83 11.86
CA LEU A 557 32.23 13.52 11.29
C LEU A 557 31.77 12.09 11.61
N THR A 558 32.68 11.12 11.57
CA THR A 558 32.35 9.75 11.97
C THR A 558 32.00 9.66 13.46
N ARG A 559 32.69 10.40 14.35
CA ARG A 559 32.30 10.47 15.77
C ARG A 559 30.95 11.14 15.99
N VAL A 560 30.68 12.26 15.32
CA VAL A 560 29.36 12.94 15.39
C VAL A 560 28.26 12.01 14.88
N ALA A 561 28.51 11.25 13.81
CA ALA A 561 27.58 10.27 13.28
C ALA A 561 27.14 9.27 14.36
N TRP A 562 28.10 8.69 15.08
CA TRP A 562 27.85 7.64 16.06
C TRP A 562 27.35 8.14 17.41
N ILE A 563 27.89 9.24 17.92
CA ILE A 563 27.61 9.71 19.28
C ILE A 563 26.31 10.51 19.32
N ALA A 564 26.00 11.25 18.25
CA ALA A 564 24.86 12.16 18.24
C ALA A 564 23.81 11.78 17.19
N ALA A 565 24.20 11.65 15.92
CA ALA A 565 23.22 11.54 14.83
C ALA A 565 22.49 10.19 14.82
N LEU A 566 23.21 9.08 15.02
CA LEU A 566 22.62 7.74 15.03
C LEU A 566 21.64 7.56 16.20
N PRO A 567 22.01 7.87 17.47
CA PRO A 567 21.07 7.79 18.58
C PRO A 567 19.83 8.66 18.37
N ALA A 568 20.00 9.89 17.86
CA ALA A 568 18.89 10.79 17.55
C ALA A 568 17.95 10.19 16.50
N ALA A 569 18.51 9.66 15.40
CA ALA A 569 17.74 9.02 14.34
C ALA A 569 17.01 7.76 14.84
N THR A 570 17.68 6.93 15.65
CA THR A 570 17.07 5.71 16.20
C THR A 570 15.95 6.03 17.17
N LEU A 571 16.11 7.06 18.00
CA LEU A 571 15.07 7.47 18.92
C LEU A 571 13.87 8.04 18.16
N ALA A 572 14.11 8.83 17.10
CA ALA A 572 13.05 9.32 16.23
C ALA A 572 12.26 8.18 15.59
N LEU A 573 12.96 7.19 15.02
CA LEU A 573 12.33 6.02 14.43
C LEU A 573 11.50 5.25 15.46
N ALA A 574 12.05 5.00 16.66
CA ALA A 574 11.35 4.31 17.72
C ALA A 574 10.10 5.06 18.18
N ALA A 575 10.19 6.38 18.36
CA ALA A 575 9.08 7.24 18.74
C ALA A 575 7.95 7.19 17.70
N TYR A 576 8.27 7.36 16.42
CA TYR A 576 7.27 7.31 15.35
C TYR A 576 6.64 5.93 15.19
N THR A 577 7.42 4.87 15.34
CA THR A 577 6.91 3.50 15.30
C THR A 577 5.96 3.22 16.46
N ALA A 578 6.32 3.64 17.68
CA ALA A 578 5.45 3.51 18.85
C ALA A 578 4.15 4.31 18.68
N LEU A 579 4.24 5.53 18.14
CA LEU A 579 3.09 6.39 17.86
C LEU A 579 2.15 5.78 16.80
N ALA A 580 2.72 5.17 15.76
CA ALA A 580 1.95 4.46 14.73
C ALA A 580 1.22 3.24 15.31
N LEU A 581 1.90 2.44 16.14
CA LEU A 581 1.31 1.27 16.81
C LEU A 581 0.22 1.64 17.82
N ALA A 582 0.38 2.76 18.53
CA ALA A 582 -0.62 3.29 19.45
C ALA A 582 -1.83 3.93 18.74
N GLY A 583 -1.74 4.14 17.42
CA GLY A 583 -2.66 4.96 16.65
C GLY A 583 -4.08 4.41 16.46
N SER A 584 -4.36 3.16 16.82
CA SER A 584 -5.75 2.69 16.89
C SER A 584 -6.46 3.09 18.19
N ARG A 585 -5.71 3.53 19.21
CA ARG A 585 -6.24 3.75 20.58
C ARG A 585 -6.24 5.21 21.04
N LEU A 586 -5.41 6.06 20.43
CA LEU A 586 -5.26 7.46 20.86
C LEU A 586 -6.00 8.44 19.92
N PRO A 587 -6.74 9.43 20.48
CA PRO A 587 -7.27 10.57 19.73
C PRO A 587 -6.17 11.29 18.95
N TRP A 588 -6.49 11.79 17.76
CA TRP A 588 -5.53 12.43 16.86
C TRP A 588 -4.79 13.62 17.52
N ALA A 589 -5.48 14.43 18.32
CA ALA A 589 -4.87 15.57 19.02
C ALA A 589 -3.83 15.15 20.07
N ALA A 590 -4.10 14.06 20.81
CA ALA A 590 -3.14 13.51 21.77
C ALA A 590 -1.90 12.95 21.08
N ARG A 591 -2.07 12.40 19.87
CA ARG A 591 -0.98 11.88 19.04
C ARG A 591 -0.04 12.97 18.57
N ASP A 592 -0.58 14.07 18.06
CA ASP A 592 0.23 15.22 17.60
C ASP A 592 0.97 15.90 18.77
N ALA A 593 0.32 16.04 19.93
CA ALA A 593 0.93 16.59 21.12
C ALA A 593 2.07 15.68 21.66
N ALA A 594 1.83 14.38 21.75
CA ALA A 594 2.84 13.41 22.20
C ALA A 594 4.04 13.35 21.24
N GLY A 595 3.78 13.33 19.92
CA GLY A 595 4.84 13.38 18.91
C GLY A 595 5.70 14.64 19.04
N SER A 596 5.05 15.81 19.21
CA SER A 596 5.76 17.08 19.37
C SER A 596 6.60 17.12 20.64
N LEU A 597 6.07 16.64 21.78
CA LEU A 597 6.80 16.60 23.06
C LEU A 597 8.04 15.71 23.00
N VAL A 598 7.91 14.50 22.46
CA VAL A 598 9.04 13.57 22.29
C VAL A 598 10.09 14.20 21.38
N ALA A 599 9.65 14.85 20.31
CA ALA A 599 10.57 15.49 19.38
C ALA A 599 11.37 16.63 20.03
N TRP A 600 10.70 17.53 20.75
CA TRP A 600 11.37 18.64 21.45
C TRP A 600 12.30 18.17 22.57
N ALA A 601 11.89 17.18 23.37
CA ALA A 601 12.72 16.62 24.43
C ALA A 601 14.03 16.03 23.86
N THR A 602 13.92 15.32 22.74
CA THR A 602 15.09 14.71 22.10
C THR A 602 15.99 15.75 21.43
N PHE A 603 15.41 16.72 20.74
CA PHE A 603 16.18 17.82 20.17
C PHE A 603 16.96 18.58 21.23
N GLY A 604 16.33 18.87 22.38
CA GLY A 604 16.98 19.45 23.55
C GLY A 604 18.17 18.61 24.02
N TRP A 605 17.98 17.29 24.17
CA TRP A 605 19.07 16.37 24.54
C TRP A 605 20.23 16.39 23.54
N CYS A 606 19.94 16.34 22.24
CA CYS A 606 20.97 16.37 21.19
C CYS A 606 21.72 17.70 21.16
N ALA A 607 21.01 18.83 21.29
CA ALA A 607 21.61 20.16 21.34
C ALA A 607 22.52 20.31 22.56
N LEU A 608 22.08 19.84 23.73
CA LEU A 608 22.88 19.83 24.97
C LEU A 608 24.11 18.94 24.83
N SER A 609 23.97 17.74 24.25
CA SER A 609 25.09 16.81 24.03
C SER A 609 26.13 17.39 23.07
N ALA A 610 25.68 18.02 21.98
CA ALA A 610 26.55 18.68 21.02
C ALA A 610 27.24 19.92 21.62
N GLY A 611 26.50 20.72 22.39
CA GLY A 611 27.01 21.90 23.10
C GLY A 611 28.05 21.54 24.16
N ALA A 612 27.75 20.56 25.02
CA ALA A 612 28.66 20.05 26.04
C ALA A 612 29.96 19.52 25.42
N TRP A 613 29.85 18.81 24.31
CA TRP A 613 31.03 18.32 23.58
C TRP A 613 31.85 19.46 22.96
N ALA A 614 31.20 20.43 22.31
CA ALA A 614 31.88 21.58 21.72
C ALA A 614 32.60 22.41 22.80
N PHE A 615 31.96 22.57 23.96
CA PHE A 615 32.52 23.25 25.12
C PHE A 615 33.73 22.50 25.71
N ALA A 616 33.63 21.18 25.93
CA ALA A 616 34.74 20.37 26.41
C ALA A 616 35.97 20.46 25.50
N ARG A 617 35.75 20.52 24.18
CA ARG A 617 36.84 20.63 23.20
C ARG A 617 37.41 22.05 23.08
N TRP A 618 36.59 23.07 23.28
CA TRP A 618 37.06 24.45 23.35
C TRP A 618 37.94 24.66 24.60
N GLY A 619 37.53 24.08 25.74
CA GLY A 619 38.33 24.07 26.98
C GLY A 619 39.69 23.39 26.80
N ALA A 620 39.74 22.25 26.11
CA ALA A 620 40.99 21.52 25.83
C ALA A 620 41.93 22.21 24.82
N ARG A 621 41.52 23.32 24.20
CA ARG A 621 42.32 24.09 23.23
C ARG A 621 42.86 25.40 23.78
N ARG A 622 42.63 25.72 25.06
CA ARG A 622 43.43 26.78 25.68
C ARG A 622 44.89 26.34 25.60
N PRO A 623 45.78 27.09 24.92
CA PRO A 623 47.20 26.80 25.04
C PRO A 623 47.50 26.81 26.54
N ALA A 624 48.24 25.80 27.01
CA ALA A 624 48.88 25.92 28.31
C ALA A 624 49.62 27.26 28.26
N VAL A 625 49.13 28.23 29.04
CA VAL A 625 49.87 29.46 29.25
C VAL A 625 51.11 28.99 29.98
N ASP A 626 52.24 28.92 29.29
CA ASP A 626 53.53 28.61 29.89
C ASP A 626 53.80 29.72 30.92
N TYR A 627 53.49 29.44 32.18
CA TYR A 627 53.79 30.29 33.33
C TYR A 627 55.29 30.23 33.71
N HIS A 628 56.16 29.70 32.85
CA HIS A 628 57.59 29.54 33.11
C HIS A 628 58.49 30.59 32.43
N ALA A 629 57.94 31.76 32.09
CA ALA A 629 58.75 32.92 31.71
C ALA A 629 58.47 34.10 32.67
N ALA A 630 58.94 33.97 33.91
CA ALA A 630 59.20 35.07 34.84
C ALA A 630 60.35 34.67 35.77
#